data_AF-A0AAD6LKI1-F1
#
_entry.id   AF-A0AAD6LKI1-F1
#
_cell.length_a   1.000
_cell.length_b   1.000
_cell.length_c   1.000
_cell.angle_alpha   90.00
_cell.angle_beta   90.00
_cell.angle_gamma   90.00
#
_symmetry.space_group_name_H-M   'P 1'
#
loop_
_entity.id
_entity.type
_entity.pdbx_description
1 polymer ?
#
loop_
_entity_poly.entity_id
_entity_poly.type
_entity_poly.pdbx_seq_one_letter_code
_entity_poly.pdbx_strand_id
1 'polypeptide(L)' 'MEGEPMLLILQDETFEIQNETYRGQQYSQIYFARLHMMTTLLYSLVTHWKPHVPVCTVLELEEGKECIIVGTL' A
#
# COMPACT_ATOMS: atom_id res chain seq x y z
N MET A 1 44.77 12.05 -14.90
CA MET A 1 44.04 11.45 -13.76
C MET A 1 43.11 12.53 -13.25
N GLU A 2 41.94 12.65 -13.86
CA GLU A 2 40.84 13.45 -13.31
C GLU A 2 39.84 12.42 -12.80
N GLY A 3 39.67 12.37 -11.47
CA GLY A 3 38.72 11.46 -10.84
C GLY A 3 37.31 11.92 -11.16
N GLU A 4 36.48 11.02 -11.67
CA GLU A 4 35.05 11.24 -11.82
C GLU A 4 34.45 11.69 -10.48
N PRO A 5 33.63 12.75 -10.45
CA PRO A 5 32.86 13.07 -9.26
C PRO A 5 31.80 11.99 -9.08
N MET A 6 31.91 11.24 -7.97
CA MET A 6 30.88 10.31 -7.52
C MET A 6 29.60 11.11 -7.24
N LEU A 7 28.66 11.07 -8.19
CA LEU A 7 27.32 11.62 -8.02
C LEU A 7 26.65 10.96 -6.81
N LEU A 8 26.55 11.69 -5.70
CA LEU A 8 25.71 11.30 -4.57
C LEU A 8 24.25 11.42 -5.03
N ILE A 9 23.62 10.28 -5.31
CA ILE A 9 22.18 10.22 -5.57
C ILE A 9 21.48 10.39 -4.22
N LEU A 10 20.90 11.57 -3.99
CA LEU A 10 20.01 11.81 -2.85
C LEU A 10 18.70 11.06 -3.12
N GLN A 11 18.51 9.91 -2.48
CA GLN A 11 17.27 9.11 -2.61
C GLN A 11 16.08 9.74 -1.87
N ASP A 12 16.32 10.84 -1.15
CA ASP A 12 15.36 11.45 -0.24
C ASP A 12 14.38 12.42 -0.92
N GLU A 13 14.56 12.72 -2.21
CA GLU A 13 13.69 13.62 -2.99
C GLU A 13 12.22 13.18 -2.96
N THR A 14 11.96 11.88 -2.82
CA THR A 14 10.59 11.33 -2.72
C THR A 14 9.86 11.76 -1.44
N PHE A 15 10.60 12.13 -0.40
CA PHE A 15 10.05 12.62 0.86
C PHE A 15 9.92 14.14 0.90
N GLU A 16 10.40 14.85 -0.12
CA GLU A 16 10.25 16.30 -0.20
C GLU A 16 8.79 16.67 -0.48
N ILE A 17 8.16 17.35 0.49
CA ILE A 17 6.80 17.84 0.33
C ILE A 17 6.85 19.19 -0.38
N GLN A 18 6.57 19.18 -1.68
CA GLN A 18 6.42 20.41 -2.47
C GLN A 18 4.94 20.83 -2.52
N ASN A 19 4.66 22.13 -2.46
CA ASN A 19 3.31 22.72 -2.56
C ASN A 19 2.32 22.29 -1.47
N GLU A 20 2.73 22.35 -0.20
CA GLU A 20 1.83 22.15 0.93
C GLU A 20 0.57 23.01 0.81
N THR A 21 -0.58 22.34 0.66
CA THR A 21 -1.88 22.98 0.70
C THR A 21 -2.66 22.39 1.86
N TYR A 22 -2.47 22.95 3.05
CA TYR A 22 -3.29 22.59 4.22
C TYR A 22 -4.69 23.19 4.06
N ARG A 23 -5.54 22.49 3.30
CA ARG A 23 -6.96 22.84 3.08
C ARG A 23 -7.90 21.82 3.71
N GLY A 24 -7.46 21.17 4.79
CA GLY A 24 -8.24 20.11 5.45
C GLY A 24 -8.34 18.84 4.61
N GLN A 25 -7.26 18.44 3.91
CA GLN A 25 -7.19 17.10 3.32
C GLN A 25 -7.52 16.08 4.42
N GLN A 26 -8.56 15.29 4.19
CA GLN A 26 -9.05 14.36 5.19
C GLN A 26 -8.05 13.21 5.32
N TYR A 27 -7.64 12.90 6.56
CA TYR A 27 -6.77 11.76 6.88
C TYR A 27 -7.23 10.44 6.25
N SER A 28 -8.52 10.32 5.91
CA SER A 28 -9.09 9.22 5.14
C SER A 28 -8.34 8.92 3.83
N GLN A 29 -7.78 9.94 3.17
CA GLN A 29 -7.00 9.76 1.94
C GLN A 29 -5.70 8.98 2.18
N ILE A 30 -5.06 9.18 3.34
CA ILE A 30 -3.84 8.44 3.71
C ILE A 30 -4.17 6.97 3.98
N TYR A 31 -5.23 6.70 4.74
CA TYR A 31 -5.67 5.32 4.99
C TYR A 31 -6.10 4.61 3.69
N PHE A 32 -6.83 5.31 2.82
CA PHE A 32 -7.22 4.79 1.52
C PHE A 32 -6.00 4.48 0.65
N ALA A 33 -5.06 5.41 0.50
CA ALA A 33 -3.87 5.21 -0.32
C ALA A 33 -3.02 4.03 0.19
N ARG A 34 -2.80 3.96 1.51
CA ARG A 34 -2.06 2.85 2.14
C ARG A 34 -2.70 1.50 1.84
N LEU A 35 -4.00 1.38 2.07
CA LEU A 35 -4.71 0.14 1.80
C LEU A 35 -4.71 -0.18 0.30
N HIS A 36 -5.01 0.79 -0.56
CA HIS A 36 -5.10 0.59 -2.01
C HIS A 36 -3.78 0.09 -2.60
N MET A 37 -2.65 0.72 -2.25
CA MET A 37 -1.33 0.32 -2.72
C MET A 37 -0.93 -1.09 -2.24
N MET A 38 -1.19 -1.38 -0.96
CA MET A 38 -0.86 -2.69 -0.38
C MET A 38 -1.77 -3.81 -0.88
N THR A 39 -3.03 -3.48 -1.15
CA THR A 39 -4.06 -4.42 -1.57
C THR A 39 -3.63 -5.21 -2.81
N THR A 40 -3.12 -4.55 -3.84
CA THR A 40 -2.66 -5.23 -5.07
C THR A 40 -1.57 -6.26 -4.80
N LEU A 41 -0.59 -5.92 -3.97
CA LEU A 41 0.50 -6.82 -3.60
C LEU A 41 -0.02 -8.01 -2.78
N LEU A 42 -0.88 -7.74 -1.80
CA LEU A 42 -1.46 -8.75 -0.92
C LEU A 42 -2.37 -9.71 -1.69
N TYR A 43 -3.19 -9.23 -2.62
CA TYR A 43 -3.99 -10.10 -3.49
C TYR A 43 -3.11 -11.06 -4.30
N SER A 44 -2.02 -10.57 -4.89
CA SER A 44 -1.08 -11.43 -5.61
C SER A 44 -0.47 -12.49 -4.70
N LEU A 45 -0.06 -12.14 -3.48
CA LEU A 45 0.52 -13.11 -2.54
C LEU A 45 -0.51 -14.16 -2.08
N VAL A 46 -1.74 -13.71 -1.82
CA VAL A 46 -2.82 -14.58 -1.34
C VAL A 46 -3.23 -15.60 -2.41
N THR A 47 -3.34 -15.19 -3.67
CA THR A 47 -3.68 -16.12 -4.77
C THR A 47 -2.63 -17.21 -4.94
N HIS A 48 -1.36 -16.94 -4.65
CA HIS A 48 -0.30 -17.95 -4.66
C HIS A 48 -0.31 -18.84 -3.40
N TRP A 49 -0.62 -18.29 -2.23
CA TRP A 49 -0.58 -19.02 -0.97
C TRP A 49 -1.78 -19.97 -0.77
N LYS A 50 -3.01 -19.47 -1.00
CA LYS A 50 -4.26 -20.21 -0.80
C LYS A 50 -5.22 -19.96 -1.98
N PRO A 51 -4.93 -20.54 -3.17
CA PRO A 51 -5.71 -20.28 -4.38
C PRO A 51 -7.18 -20.70 -4.29
N HIS A 52 -7.52 -21.60 -3.37
CA HIS A 52 -8.88 -22.14 -3.20
C HIS A 52 -9.73 -21.39 -2.16
N VAL A 53 -9.13 -20.51 -1.36
CA VAL A 53 -9.85 -19.76 -0.33
C VAL A 53 -10.24 -18.39 -0.89
N PRO A 54 -11.53 -18.01 -0.84
CA PRO A 54 -11.96 -16.73 -1.39
C PRO A 54 -11.43 -15.58 -0.54
N VAL A 55 -11.01 -14.52 -1.23
CA VAL A 55 -10.81 -13.21 -0.61
C VAL A 55 -12.13 -12.46 -0.67
N CYS A 56 -12.63 -12.00 0.47
CA CYS A 56 -13.90 -11.29 0.55
C CYS A 56 -13.76 -9.98 1.35
N THR A 57 -14.72 -9.08 1.18
CA THR A 57 -14.78 -7.88 2.00
C THR A 57 -15.35 -8.20 3.38
N VAL A 58 -15.09 -7.34 4.37
CA VAL A 58 -15.65 -7.47 5.74
C VAL A 58 -17.18 -7.48 5.77
N LEU A 59 -17.84 -6.98 4.72
CA LEU A 59 -19.30 -6.93 4.60
C LEU A 59 -19.90 -8.25 4.09
N GLU A 60 -19.09 -9.13 3.52
CA GLU A 60 -19.50 -10.41 2.90
C GLU A 60 -19.17 -11.61 3.79
N LEU A 61 -18.85 -11.37 5.07
CA LEU A 61 -18.54 -12.42 6.02
C LEU A 61 -19.77 -13.30 6.28
N GLU A 62 -19.58 -14.61 6.12
CA GLU A 62 -20.59 -15.62 6.41
C GLU A 62 -20.14 -16.50 7.57
N GLU A 63 -21.06 -16.81 8.47
CA GLU A 63 -20.78 -17.68 9.62
C GLU A 63 -20.36 -19.08 9.17
N GLY A 64 -19.26 -19.58 9.74
CA GLY A 64 -18.74 -20.92 9.46
C GLY A 64 -18.01 -21.08 8.11
N LYS A 65 -17.83 -20.02 7.33
CA LYS A 65 -17.05 -20.06 6.08
C LYS A 65 -15.61 -19.55 6.27
N GLU A 66 -14.64 -20.32 5.78
CA GLU A 66 -13.24 -19.86 5.70
C GLU A 66 -13.09 -18.84 4.57
N CYS A 67 -12.49 -17.69 4.87
CA CYS A 67 -12.19 -16.63 3.90
C CYS A 67 -10.92 -15.88 4.30
N ILE A 68 -10.40 -15.07 3.38
CA ILE A 68 -9.26 -14.19 3.61
C ILE A 68 -9.72 -12.73 3.53
N ILE A 69 -9.29 -11.92 4.49
CA ILE A 69 -9.56 -10.48 4.52
C ILE A 69 -8.24 -9.72 4.40
N VAL A 70 -8.27 -8.68 3.55
CA VAL A 70 -7.18 -7.71 3.40
C VAL A 70 -7.65 -6.38 3.96
N GLY A 71 -6.90 -5.84 4.92
CA GLY A 71 -7.24 -4.60 5.60
C GLY A 71 -6.06 -4.01 6.36
N THR A 72 -6.30 -2.89 7.03
CA THR A 72 -5.37 -2.25 7.96
C THR A 72 -5.83 -2.50 9.39
N LEU A 73 -4.88 -2.85 10.28
CA LEU A 73 -5.10 -2.92 11.73
C LEU A 73 -5.14 -1.54 12.37
#